data_AF-A0A928SYV2-F1
#
_entry.id   AF-A0A928SYV2-F1
#
_cell.length_a   1.000
_cell.length_b   1.000
_cell.length_c   1.000
_cell.angle_alpha   90.00
_cell.angle_beta   90.00
_cell.angle_gamma   90.00
#
_symmetry.space_group_name_H-M   'P 1'
#
loop_
_entity.id
_entity.type
_entity.pdbx_description
1 polymer ?
#
loop_
_entity_poly.entity_id
_entity_poly.type
_entity_poly.pdbx_seq_one_letter_code
_entity_poly.pdbx_strand_id
1 'polypeptide(L)'
;MSAPARRVWLFALSVVVSLGLCALLFRQIAAAEVGAVLARAEPTALALALGTALTVNLPLSALALGSALAAHGVKVPRLLAMKATLGHLALHAGASFVVGKGARALYLARVHGVDAKSALGAELTLLGLKVLALLTVAASGALLGGALWVLPCATLALLAAWVWMRRRGATVAALAASFGWALGMGVGQLAVFALALRALGLAIPAAALLAWFPLCLLGAKLPLAWLGLGLREALVVVLFRGSAPAEALLAASLVFSLLEQVLPGLLGLVFAPRFLARTLG
;
A
#
# COMPACT_ATOMS: atom_id res chain seq x y z
N MET A 1 -25.20 14.89 12.31
CA MET A 1 -23.98 15.42 11.66
C MET A 1 -24.15 15.36 10.15
N SER A 2 -23.76 16.41 9.42
CA SER A 2 -23.76 16.39 7.95
C SER A 2 -22.72 15.40 7.39
N ALA A 3 -22.90 14.95 6.15
CA ALA A 3 -21.95 14.02 5.51
C ALA A 3 -20.49 14.55 5.47
N PRO A 4 -20.23 15.85 5.23
CA PRO A 4 -18.88 16.43 5.35
C PRO A 4 -18.31 16.33 6.77
N ALA A 5 -19.11 16.68 7.78
CA ALA A 5 -18.69 16.60 9.18
C ALA A 5 -18.29 15.17 9.56
N ARG A 6 -19.08 14.16 9.16
CA ARG A 6 -18.76 12.75 9.40
C ARG A 6 -17.40 12.34 8.81
N ARG A 7 -17.05 12.81 7.60
CA ARG A 7 -15.76 12.48 6.97
C ARG A 7 -14.58 13.10 7.71
N VAL A 8 -14.72 14.37 8.12
CA VAL A 8 -13.69 15.06 8.92
C VAL A 8 -13.47 14.35 10.26
N TRP A 9 -14.54 13.95 10.93
CA TRP A 9 -14.46 13.20 12.18
C TRP A 9 -13.77 11.84 12.03
N LEU A 10 -14.11 11.07 10.99
CA LEU A 10 -13.45 9.78 10.72
C LEU A 10 -11.95 9.94 10.42
N PHE A 11 -11.59 11.00 9.67
CA PHE A 11 -10.19 11.33 9.43
C PHE A 11 -9.47 11.67 10.75
N ALA A 12 -10.01 12.59 11.54
CA ALA A 12 -9.44 12.98 12.83
C ALA A 12 -9.27 11.76 13.75
N LEU A 13 -10.27 10.87 13.80
CA LEU A 13 -10.18 9.62 14.56
C LEU A 13 -9.02 8.74 14.08
N SER A 14 -8.86 8.56 12.77
CA SER A 14 -7.74 7.75 12.23
C SER A 14 -6.35 8.33 12.55
N VAL A 15 -6.24 9.66 12.60
CA VAL A 15 -5.00 10.35 13.01
C VAL A 15 -4.75 10.10 14.50
N VAL A 16 -5.77 10.26 15.35
CA VAL A 16 -5.67 10.00 16.79
C VAL A 16 -5.27 8.54 17.06
N VAL A 17 -5.86 7.57 16.35
CA VAL A 17 -5.50 6.16 16.46
C VAL A 17 -4.04 5.92 16.06
N SER A 18 -3.58 6.48 14.94
CA SER A 18 -2.18 6.38 14.53
C SER A 18 -1.22 6.96 15.55
N LEU A 19 -1.49 8.17 16.04
CA LEU A 19 -0.66 8.81 17.06
C LEU A 19 -0.66 8.03 18.37
N GLY A 20 -1.80 7.52 18.79
CA GLY A 20 -1.93 6.67 19.98
C GLY A 20 -1.13 5.37 19.86
N LEU A 21 -1.22 4.68 18.72
CA LEU A 21 -0.43 3.47 18.47
C LEU A 21 1.08 3.76 18.43
N CYS A 22 1.50 4.84 17.77
CA CYS A 22 2.90 5.25 17.78
C CYS A 22 3.39 5.58 19.21
N ALA A 23 2.60 6.31 19.99
CA ALA A 23 2.93 6.63 21.37
C ALA A 23 3.04 5.37 22.25
N LEU A 24 2.16 4.38 22.04
CA LEU A 24 2.24 3.09 22.74
C LEU A 24 3.50 2.31 22.37
N LEU A 25 3.90 2.31 21.09
CA LEU A 25 5.14 1.68 20.65
C LEU A 25 6.36 2.35 21.28
N PHE A 26 6.45 3.69 21.23
CA PHE A 26 7.58 4.42 21.81
C PHE A 26 7.58 4.47 23.34
N ARG A 27 6.46 4.14 24.00
CA ARG A 27 6.43 3.87 25.44
C ARG A 27 7.09 2.53 25.79
N GLN A 28 7.04 1.56 24.87
CA GLN A 28 7.62 0.21 25.08
C GLN A 28 9.04 0.07 24.52
N ILE A 29 9.39 0.86 23.50
CA ILE A 29 10.64 0.79 22.78
C ILE A 29 11.29 2.18 22.83
N ALA A 30 12.49 2.26 23.41
CA ALA A 30 13.14 3.55 23.61
C ALA A 30 13.49 4.21 22.27
N ALA A 31 13.08 5.46 22.07
CA ALA A 31 13.35 6.20 20.84
C ALA A 31 14.86 6.34 20.55
N ALA A 32 15.70 6.40 21.60
CA ALA A 32 17.14 6.45 21.47
C ALA A 32 17.72 5.16 20.84
N GLU A 33 17.17 4.00 21.17
CA GLU A 33 17.60 2.70 20.62
C GLU A 33 17.21 2.59 19.14
N VAL A 34 15.99 2.99 18.81
CA VAL A 34 15.52 3.08 17.41
C VAL A 34 16.42 4.02 16.61
N GLY A 35 16.75 5.19 17.17
CA GLY A 35 17.66 6.16 16.55
C GLY A 35 19.06 5.61 16.32
N ALA A 36 19.61 4.87 17.29
CA ALA A 36 20.91 4.22 17.18
C ALA A 36 20.94 3.13 16.09
N VAL A 37 19.83 2.41 15.88
CA VAL A 37 19.70 1.48 14.74
C VAL A 37 19.69 2.23 13.42
N LEU A 38 18.87 3.28 13.30
CA LEU A 38 18.77 4.10 12.08
C LEU A 38 20.09 4.77 11.70
N ALA A 39 20.87 5.23 12.68
CA ALA A 39 22.15 5.88 12.46
C ALA A 39 23.21 4.97 11.80
N ARG A 40 23.02 3.64 11.88
CA ARG A 40 23.92 2.64 11.29
C ARG A 40 23.44 2.12 9.93
N ALA A 41 22.39 2.72 9.36
CA ALA A 41 21.80 2.25 8.11
C ALA A 41 22.79 2.36 6.94
N GLU A 42 22.94 1.27 6.19
CA GLU A 42 23.79 1.17 5.02
C GLU A 42 23.19 2.00 3.86
N PRO A 43 23.87 3.07 3.40
CA PRO A 43 23.29 4.01 2.44
C PRO A 43 22.93 3.39 1.09
N THR A 44 23.68 2.40 0.61
CA THR A 44 23.45 1.78 -0.70
C THR A 44 22.16 0.98 -0.70
N ALA A 45 21.93 0.16 0.33
CA ALA A 45 20.67 -0.57 0.50
C ALA A 45 19.48 0.37 0.67
N LEU A 46 19.63 1.49 1.39
CA LEU A 46 18.57 2.52 1.46
C LEU A 46 18.27 3.15 0.10
N ALA A 47 19.30 3.48 -0.69
CA ALA A 47 19.13 4.03 -2.04
C ALA A 47 18.42 3.04 -2.97
N LEU A 48 18.78 1.74 -2.90
CA LEU A 48 18.10 0.67 -3.62
C LEU A 48 16.64 0.50 -3.16
N ALA A 49 16.39 0.57 -1.85
CA ALA A 49 15.03 0.51 -1.29
C ALA A 49 14.18 1.68 -1.80
N LEU A 50 14.74 2.90 -1.83
CA LEU A 50 14.09 4.08 -2.39
C LEU A 50 13.80 3.92 -3.88
N GLY A 51 14.78 3.52 -4.69
CA GLY A 51 14.59 3.30 -6.13
C GLY A 51 13.51 2.26 -6.41
N THR A 52 13.48 1.18 -5.61
CA THR A 52 12.44 0.15 -5.67
C THR A 52 11.06 0.73 -5.30
N ALA A 53 10.98 1.48 -4.19
CA ALA A 53 9.73 2.09 -3.73
C ALA A 53 9.14 3.08 -4.76
N LEU A 54 9.99 3.90 -5.38
CA LEU A 54 9.59 4.82 -6.45
C LEU A 54 9.08 4.06 -7.67
N THR A 55 9.76 2.97 -8.05
CA THR A 55 9.35 2.12 -9.18
C THR A 55 8.00 1.45 -8.92
N VAL A 56 7.78 0.96 -7.70
CA VAL A 56 6.51 0.33 -7.29
C VAL A 56 5.37 1.35 -7.26
N ASN A 57 5.60 2.51 -6.64
CA ASN A 57 4.54 3.51 -6.41
C ASN A 57 4.22 4.36 -7.65
N LEU A 58 5.13 4.48 -8.62
CA LEU A 58 4.94 5.31 -9.80
C LEU A 58 4.64 4.48 -11.08
N PRO A 59 5.62 3.94 -11.82
CA PRO A 59 5.34 3.27 -13.09
C PRO A 59 4.52 2.00 -12.89
N LEU A 60 4.82 1.19 -11.87
CA LEU A 60 4.13 -0.08 -11.68
C LEU A 60 2.67 0.14 -11.26
N SER A 61 2.41 1.07 -10.34
CA SER A 61 1.05 1.46 -9.98
C SER A 61 0.27 2.08 -11.15
N ALA A 62 0.93 2.83 -12.04
CA ALA A 62 0.29 3.37 -13.23
C ALA A 62 -0.10 2.27 -14.23
N LEU A 63 0.77 1.27 -14.43
CA LEU A 63 0.47 0.10 -15.28
C LEU A 63 -0.68 -0.73 -14.71
N ALA A 64 -0.67 -0.95 -13.39
CA ALA A 64 -1.75 -1.67 -12.70
C ALA A 64 -3.09 -0.93 -12.81
N LEU A 65 -3.08 0.41 -12.71
CA LEU A 65 -4.28 1.21 -12.92
C LEU A 65 -4.76 1.12 -14.38
N GLY A 66 -3.85 1.22 -15.35
CA GLY A 66 -4.16 1.10 -16.77
C GLY A 66 -4.79 -0.24 -17.12
N SER A 67 -4.27 -1.35 -16.57
CA SER A 67 -4.85 -2.67 -16.78
C SER A 67 -6.22 -2.81 -16.11
N ALA A 68 -6.38 -2.27 -14.90
CA ALA A 68 -7.66 -2.28 -14.21
C ALA A 68 -8.71 -1.49 -14.99
N LEU A 69 -8.37 -0.31 -15.54
CA LEU A 69 -9.25 0.47 -16.40
C LEU A 69 -9.61 -0.29 -17.68
N ALA A 70 -8.64 -0.97 -18.30
CA ALA A 70 -8.88 -1.80 -19.48
C ALA A 70 -9.86 -2.95 -19.20
N ALA A 71 -9.83 -3.53 -17.99
CA ALA A 71 -10.80 -4.53 -17.55
C ALA A 71 -12.24 -3.99 -17.43
N HIS A 72 -12.39 -2.66 -17.31
CA HIS A 72 -13.68 -1.94 -17.35
C HIS A 72 -13.95 -1.29 -18.72
N GLY A 73 -13.26 -1.73 -19.77
CA GLY A 73 -13.46 -1.22 -21.15
C GLY A 73 -12.84 0.14 -21.42
N VAL A 74 -12.05 0.69 -20.50
CA VAL A 74 -11.46 2.04 -20.61
C VAL A 74 -9.98 1.93 -20.96
N LYS A 75 -9.58 2.50 -22.10
CA LYS A 75 -8.17 2.62 -22.48
C LYS A 75 -7.65 4.00 -22.11
N VAL A 76 -6.56 4.04 -21.35
CA VAL A 76 -5.94 5.29 -20.89
C VAL A 76 -4.45 5.27 -21.26
N PRO A 77 -3.92 6.32 -21.89
CA PRO A 77 -2.49 6.45 -22.14
C PRO A 77 -1.65 6.29 -20.86
N ARG A 78 -0.50 5.62 -20.95
CA ARG A 78 0.37 5.34 -19.78
C ARG A 78 0.79 6.61 -19.03
N LEU A 79 1.20 7.64 -19.77
CA LEU A 79 1.59 8.95 -19.20
C LEU A 79 0.48 9.57 -18.37
N LEU A 80 -0.77 9.36 -18.79
CA LEU A 80 -1.93 9.88 -18.08
C LEU A 80 -2.21 9.07 -16.81
N ALA A 81 -2.18 7.74 -16.88
CA ALA A 81 -2.30 6.90 -15.68
C ALA A 81 -1.22 7.24 -14.64
N MET A 82 -0.02 7.59 -15.10
CA MET A 82 1.08 8.05 -14.25
C MET A 82 0.78 9.41 -13.60
N LYS A 83 0.32 10.41 -14.37
CA LYS A 83 -0.11 11.72 -13.80
C LYS A 83 -1.24 11.57 -12.78
N ALA A 84 -2.21 10.73 -13.09
CA ALA A 84 -3.32 10.42 -12.20
C ALA A 84 -2.83 9.73 -10.91
N THR A 85 -1.82 8.87 -11.01
CA THR A 85 -1.19 8.20 -9.86
C THR A 85 -0.38 9.18 -9.00
N LEU A 86 0.38 10.09 -9.61
CA LEU A 86 1.13 11.12 -8.89
C LEU A 86 0.21 12.06 -8.08
N GLY A 87 -0.87 12.57 -8.71
CA GLY A 87 -1.84 13.41 -8.01
C GLY A 87 -2.56 12.67 -6.89
N HIS A 88 -2.85 11.38 -7.09
CA HIS A 88 -3.41 10.50 -6.06
C HIS A 88 -2.51 10.36 -4.84
N LEU A 89 -1.20 10.17 -5.03
CA LEU A 89 -0.25 9.99 -3.93
C LEU A 89 -0.22 11.21 -3.00
N ALA A 90 -0.29 12.41 -3.57
CA ALA A 90 -0.35 13.67 -2.82
C ALA A 90 -1.57 13.72 -1.87
N LEU A 91 -2.74 13.40 -2.43
CA LEU A 91 -4.00 13.43 -1.68
C LEU A 91 -4.13 12.26 -0.71
N HIS A 92 -3.51 11.13 -1.05
CA HIS A 92 -3.43 9.99 -0.15
C HIS A 92 -2.66 10.38 1.13
N ALA A 93 -1.52 11.06 0.98
CA ALA A 93 -0.71 11.55 2.10
C ALA A 93 -1.48 12.58 2.95
N GLY A 94 -2.14 13.56 2.32
CA GLY A 94 -2.75 14.69 3.05
C GLY A 94 -4.14 14.46 3.65
N ALA A 95 -4.98 13.60 3.06
CA ALA A 95 -6.41 13.55 3.41
C ALA A 95 -6.92 12.16 3.80
N SER A 96 -6.74 11.14 2.95
CA SER A 96 -6.97 9.73 3.29
C SER A 96 -6.83 8.88 2.03
N PHE A 97 -6.71 7.56 2.23
CA PHE A 97 -6.75 6.58 1.16
C PHE A 97 -8.01 6.68 0.27
N VAL A 98 -9.18 6.86 0.88
CA VAL A 98 -10.47 6.92 0.16
C VAL A 98 -10.55 8.20 -0.67
N VAL A 99 -10.15 9.34 -0.08
CA VAL A 99 -10.15 10.64 -0.78
C VAL A 99 -9.22 10.59 -1.98
N GLY A 100 -7.99 10.08 -1.82
CA GLY A 100 -7.04 9.97 -2.91
C GLY A 100 -7.61 9.15 -4.09
N LYS A 101 -8.22 7.99 -3.82
CA LYS A 101 -8.77 7.13 -4.90
C LYS A 101 -9.96 7.78 -5.60
N GLY A 102 -10.87 8.39 -4.83
CA GLY A 102 -12.01 9.12 -5.38
C GLY A 102 -11.56 10.29 -6.25
N ALA A 103 -10.54 11.04 -5.83
CA ALA A 103 -9.99 12.14 -6.61
C ALA A 103 -9.33 11.66 -7.90
N ARG A 104 -8.64 10.51 -7.88
CA ARG A 104 -8.08 9.89 -9.10
C ARG A 104 -9.18 9.50 -10.09
N ALA A 105 -10.25 8.88 -9.61
CA ALA A 105 -11.39 8.53 -10.45
C ALA A 105 -12.08 9.77 -11.04
N LEU A 106 -12.29 10.81 -10.22
CA LEU A 106 -12.88 12.07 -10.67
C LEU A 106 -12.00 12.80 -11.69
N TYR A 107 -10.68 12.80 -11.49
CA TYR A 107 -9.71 13.36 -12.45
C TYR A 107 -9.80 12.65 -13.80
N LEU A 108 -9.83 11.31 -13.81
CA LEU A 108 -9.99 10.54 -15.05
C LEU A 108 -11.32 10.85 -15.74
N ALA A 109 -12.38 11.05 -14.95
CA ALA A 109 -13.70 11.37 -15.50
C ALA A 109 -13.76 12.75 -16.13
N ARG A 110 -13.30 13.79 -15.43
CA ARG A 110 -13.36 15.17 -15.94
C ARG A 110 -12.39 15.44 -17.07
N VAL A 111 -11.15 14.97 -16.96
CA VAL A 111 -10.09 15.36 -17.90
C VAL A 111 -10.10 14.47 -19.15
N HIS A 112 -10.62 13.24 -19.04
CA HIS A 112 -10.52 12.25 -20.12
C HIS A 112 -11.86 11.62 -20.51
N GLY A 113 -12.98 12.15 -20.02
CA GLY A 113 -14.32 11.67 -20.38
C GLY A 113 -14.58 10.22 -19.98
N VAL A 114 -13.79 9.67 -19.04
CA VAL A 114 -14.02 8.32 -18.52
C VAL A 114 -15.28 8.34 -17.68
N ASP A 115 -16.20 7.40 -17.90
CA ASP A 115 -17.34 7.28 -17.00
C ASP A 115 -16.89 7.11 -15.54
N ALA A 116 -17.42 7.94 -14.64
CA ALA A 116 -16.99 7.97 -13.24
C ALA A 116 -17.23 6.64 -12.52
N LYS A 117 -18.30 5.91 -12.89
CA LYS A 117 -18.61 4.59 -12.33
C LYS A 117 -17.58 3.55 -12.81
N SER A 118 -17.14 3.59 -14.06
CA SER A 118 -16.05 2.76 -14.57
C SER A 118 -14.70 3.08 -13.90
N ALA A 119 -14.38 4.36 -13.71
CA ALA A 119 -13.13 4.76 -13.04
C ALA A 119 -13.11 4.30 -11.57
N LEU A 120 -14.20 4.50 -10.82
CA LEU A 120 -14.35 3.97 -9.47
C LEU A 120 -14.37 2.43 -9.45
N GLY A 121 -14.98 1.81 -10.46
CA GLY A 121 -14.97 0.37 -10.66
C GLY A 121 -13.56 -0.19 -10.75
N ALA A 122 -12.71 0.43 -11.55
CA ALA A 122 -11.30 0.07 -11.70
C ALA A 122 -10.50 0.23 -10.39
N GLU A 123 -10.74 1.31 -9.62
CA GLU A 123 -10.10 1.51 -8.31
C GLU A 123 -10.43 0.41 -7.30
N LEU A 124 -11.69 -0.01 -7.28
CA LEU A 124 -12.17 -1.09 -6.41
C LEU A 124 -11.63 -2.44 -6.88
N THR A 125 -11.62 -2.69 -8.19
CA THR A 125 -11.01 -3.91 -8.76
C THR A 125 -9.53 -3.99 -8.39
N LEU A 126 -8.78 -2.89 -8.56
CA LEU A 126 -7.37 -2.84 -8.19
C LEU A 126 -7.16 -3.04 -6.68
N LEU A 127 -8.04 -2.50 -5.83
CA LEU A 127 -7.97 -2.74 -4.39
C LEU A 127 -8.16 -4.22 -4.04
N GLY A 128 -9.21 -4.85 -4.59
CA GLY A 128 -9.49 -6.27 -4.39
C GLY A 128 -8.34 -7.15 -4.86
N LEU A 129 -7.80 -6.86 -6.05
CA LEU A 129 -6.64 -7.57 -6.59
C LEU A 129 -5.36 -7.37 -5.77
N LYS A 130 -5.13 -6.18 -5.19
CA LYS A 130 -4.02 -5.94 -4.26
C LYS A 130 -4.16 -6.77 -2.97
N VAL A 131 -5.37 -6.84 -2.40
CA VAL A 131 -5.63 -7.68 -1.23
C VAL A 131 -5.38 -9.14 -1.57
N LEU A 132 -5.89 -9.58 -2.72
CA LEU A 132 -5.71 -10.92 -3.22
C LEU A 132 -4.24 -11.31 -3.40
N ALA A 133 -3.48 -10.45 -4.07
CA ALA A 133 -2.06 -10.64 -4.30
C ALA A 133 -1.28 -10.77 -2.98
N LEU A 134 -1.58 -9.94 -1.99
CA LEU A 134 -0.93 -10.01 -0.68
C LEU A 134 -1.27 -11.32 0.06
N LEU A 135 -2.51 -11.80 -0.02
CA LEU A 135 -2.90 -13.09 0.55
C LEU A 135 -2.23 -14.26 -0.16
N THR A 136 -2.07 -14.18 -1.49
CA THR A 136 -1.30 -15.18 -2.25
C THR A 136 0.16 -15.23 -1.77
N VAL A 137 0.81 -14.08 -1.63
CA VAL A 137 2.20 -14.02 -1.12
C VAL A 137 2.29 -14.55 0.32
N ALA A 138 1.35 -14.17 1.20
CA ALA A 138 1.26 -14.68 2.57
C ALA A 138 1.12 -16.20 2.61
N ALA A 139 0.22 -16.75 1.79
CA ALA A 139 0.01 -18.19 1.69
C ALA A 139 1.27 -18.93 1.20
N SER A 140 1.99 -18.37 0.21
CA SER A 140 3.26 -18.94 -0.24
C SER A 140 4.32 -18.96 0.87
N GLY A 141 4.46 -17.87 1.64
CA GLY A 141 5.37 -17.84 2.79
C GLY A 141 4.98 -18.83 3.89
N ALA A 142 3.68 -18.94 4.16
CA ALA A 142 3.14 -19.86 5.14
C ALA A 142 3.38 -21.33 4.75
N LEU A 143 3.25 -21.68 3.47
CA LEU A 143 3.61 -23.01 2.95
C LEU A 143 5.09 -23.32 3.16
N LEU A 144 5.97 -22.37 2.87
CA LEU A 144 7.42 -22.53 3.06
C LEU A 144 7.82 -22.62 4.54
N GLY A 145 7.07 -21.96 5.43
CA GLY A 145 7.32 -21.93 6.88
C GLY A 145 6.51 -22.93 7.70
N GLY A 146 5.70 -23.80 7.09
CA GLY A 146 4.86 -24.78 7.79
C GLY A 146 3.61 -24.21 8.49
N ALA A 147 3.24 -22.95 8.25
CA ALA A 147 2.09 -22.29 8.87
C ALA A 147 0.76 -22.54 8.10
N LEU A 148 0.35 -23.79 7.96
CA LEU A 148 -0.76 -24.22 7.09
C LEU A 148 -2.13 -23.58 7.42
N TRP A 149 -2.31 -23.06 8.63
CA TRP A 149 -3.57 -22.42 9.07
C TRP A 149 -3.95 -21.16 8.26
N VAL A 150 -3.01 -20.55 7.54
CA VAL A 150 -3.28 -19.36 6.70
C VAL A 150 -3.99 -19.73 5.38
N LEU A 151 -3.87 -20.98 4.94
CA LEU A 151 -4.35 -21.44 3.62
C LEU A 151 -5.87 -21.38 3.44
N PRO A 152 -6.72 -21.78 4.42
CA PRO A 152 -8.17 -21.72 4.25
C PRO A 152 -8.66 -20.28 4.07
N CYS A 153 -8.12 -19.33 4.85
CA CYS A 153 -8.46 -17.92 4.76
C CYS A 153 -8.06 -17.32 3.40
N ALA A 154 -6.84 -17.62 2.92
CA ALA A 154 -6.38 -17.18 1.61
C ALA A 154 -7.26 -17.75 0.48
N THR A 155 -7.61 -19.04 0.57
CA THR A 155 -8.45 -19.74 -0.42
C THR A 155 -9.86 -19.16 -0.49
N LEU A 156 -10.50 -18.90 0.65
CA LEU A 156 -11.83 -18.29 0.70
C LEU A 156 -11.82 -16.87 0.14
N ALA A 157 -10.79 -16.08 0.46
CA ALA A 157 -10.62 -14.74 -0.10
C ALA A 157 -10.39 -14.78 -1.62
N LEU A 158 -9.64 -15.77 -2.12
CA LEU A 158 -9.44 -16.00 -3.55
C LEU A 158 -10.74 -16.30 -4.29
N LEU A 159 -11.54 -17.20 -3.73
CA LEU A 159 -12.85 -17.56 -4.29
C LEU A 159 -13.81 -16.37 -4.28
N ALA A 160 -13.90 -15.63 -3.16
CA ALA A 160 -14.77 -14.47 -3.05
C ALA A 160 -14.38 -13.37 -4.04
N ALA A 161 -13.08 -13.08 -4.17
CA ALA A 161 -12.57 -12.11 -5.13
C ALA A 161 -12.88 -12.55 -6.57
N TRP A 162 -12.66 -13.82 -6.91
CA TRP A 162 -12.98 -14.38 -8.22
C TRP A 162 -14.46 -14.22 -8.58
N VAL A 163 -15.36 -14.63 -7.69
CA VAL A 163 -16.82 -14.52 -7.89
C VAL A 163 -17.24 -13.07 -8.07
N TRP A 164 -16.73 -12.17 -7.23
CA TRP A 164 -17.03 -10.74 -7.31
C TRP A 164 -16.57 -10.12 -8.64
N MET A 165 -15.38 -10.48 -9.11
CA MET A 165 -14.84 -9.99 -10.37
C MET A 165 -15.63 -10.51 -11.59
N ARG A 166 -16.03 -11.78 -11.59
CA ARG A 166 -16.80 -12.37 -12.70
C ARG A 166 -18.16 -11.69 -12.89
N ARG A 167 -18.80 -11.25 -11.79
CA ARG A 167 -20.08 -10.52 -11.83
C ARG A 167 -19.99 -9.15 -12.51
N ARG A 168 -18.79 -8.60 -12.73
CA ARG A 168 -18.59 -7.29 -13.36
C ARG A 168 -18.28 -7.35 -14.86
N GLY A 169 -18.36 -8.52 -15.50
CA GLY A 169 -18.20 -8.67 -16.95
C GLY A 169 -16.77 -8.42 -17.46
N ALA A 170 -15.78 -8.33 -16.58
CA ALA A 170 -14.38 -8.22 -16.98
C ALA A 170 -13.90 -9.52 -17.63
N THR A 171 -13.11 -9.42 -18.70
CA THR A 171 -12.53 -10.60 -19.34
C THR A 171 -11.49 -11.25 -18.43
N VAL A 172 -11.38 -12.58 -18.48
CA VAL A 172 -10.41 -13.33 -17.66
C VAL A 172 -8.98 -12.84 -17.93
N ALA A 173 -8.63 -12.55 -19.19
CA ALA A 173 -7.32 -12.03 -19.56
C ALA A 173 -7.02 -10.66 -18.92
N ALA A 174 -7.97 -9.72 -18.93
CA ALA A 174 -7.77 -8.40 -18.33
C ALA A 174 -7.65 -8.47 -16.79
N LEU A 175 -8.40 -9.38 -16.16
CA LEU A 175 -8.29 -9.66 -14.73
C LEU A 175 -6.95 -10.30 -14.38
N ALA A 176 -6.51 -11.30 -15.15
CA ALA A 176 -5.21 -11.97 -14.96
C ALA A 176 -4.05 -10.98 -15.11
N ALA A 177 -4.09 -10.10 -16.13
CA ALA A 177 -3.10 -9.05 -16.28
C ALA A 177 -3.09 -8.09 -15.09
N SER A 178 -4.27 -7.65 -14.63
CA SER A 178 -4.38 -6.75 -13.46
C SER A 178 -3.92 -7.42 -12.16
N PHE A 179 -4.19 -8.72 -12.01
CA PHE A 179 -3.68 -9.50 -10.90
C PHE A 179 -2.15 -9.62 -10.94
N GLY A 180 -1.57 -9.88 -12.12
CA GLY A 180 -0.12 -9.91 -12.30
C GLY A 180 0.55 -8.61 -11.88
N TRP A 181 -0.02 -7.46 -12.27
CA TRP A 181 0.47 -6.16 -11.81
C TRP A 181 0.28 -5.95 -10.29
N ALA A 182 -0.84 -6.40 -9.73
CA ALA A 182 -1.07 -6.34 -8.28
C ALA A 182 -0.08 -7.21 -7.50
N LEU A 183 0.24 -8.40 -8.01
CA LEU A 183 1.26 -9.29 -7.47
C LEU A 183 2.65 -8.67 -7.56
N GLY A 184 3.01 -8.11 -8.72
CA GLY A 184 4.27 -7.38 -8.90
C GLY A 184 4.41 -6.23 -7.90
N MET A 185 3.34 -5.47 -7.64
CA MET A 185 3.36 -4.43 -6.59
C MET A 185 3.56 -5.04 -5.20
N GLY A 186 2.83 -6.11 -4.84
CA GLY A 186 2.98 -6.75 -3.53
C GLY A 186 4.39 -7.29 -3.29
N VAL A 187 4.98 -7.95 -4.28
CA VAL A 187 6.38 -8.42 -4.25
C VAL A 187 7.36 -7.25 -4.20
N GLY A 188 7.10 -6.18 -4.96
CA GLY A 188 7.91 -4.97 -4.92
C GLY A 188 7.91 -4.32 -3.53
N GLN A 189 6.75 -4.21 -2.87
CA GLN A 189 6.67 -3.70 -1.50
C GLN A 189 7.41 -4.61 -0.51
N LEU A 190 7.33 -5.92 -0.69
CA LEU A 190 8.13 -6.86 0.10
C LEU A 190 9.64 -6.64 -0.12
N ALA A 191 10.07 -6.42 -1.36
CA ALA A 191 11.46 -6.13 -1.69
C ALA A 191 11.95 -4.83 -1.05
N VAL A 192 11.13 -3.76 -1.03
CA VAL A 192 11.46 -2.52 -0.31
C VAL A 192 11.69 -2.77 1.17
N PHE A 193 10.83 -3.56 1.82
CA PHE A 193 11.00 -3.89 3.23
C PHE A 193 12.22 -4.78 3.47
N ALA A 194 12.47 -5.78 2.61
CA ALA A 194 13.66 -6.62 2.69
C ALA A 194 14.96 -5.80 2.53
N LEU A 195 14.97 -4.82 1.63
CA LEU A 195 16.09 -3.90 1.46
C LEU A 195 16.25 -2.95 2.66
N ALA A 196 15.15 -2.50 3.27
CA ALA A 196 15.19 -1.72 4.50
C ALA A 196 15.76 -2.53 5.68
N LEU A 197 15.36 -3.80 5.82
CA LEU A 197 15.95 -4.72 6.81
C LEU A 197 17.44 -4.91 6.56
N ARG A 198 17.84 -5.17 5.31
CA ARG A 198 19.26 -5.31 4.92
C ARG A 198 20.05 -4.05 5.23
N ALA A 199 19.48 -2.87 4.95
CA ALA A 199 20.13 -1.60 5.26
C ALA A 199 20.42 -1.45 6.76
N LEU A 200 19.56 -1.99 7.62
CA LEU A 200 19.73 -1.95 9.07
C LEU A 200 20.52 -3.15 9.62
N GLY A 201 21.13 -3.98 8.75
CA GLY A 201 21.90 -5.15 9.14
C GLY A 201 21.06 -6.31 9.68
N LEU A 202 19.76 -6.36 9.37
CA LEU A 202 18.84 -7.39 9.83
C LEU A 202 18.69 -8.51 8.80
N ALA A 203 18.85 -9.75 9.25
CA ALA A 203 18.64 -10.95 8.45
C ALA A 203 17.39 -11.69 8.95
N ILE A 204 16.26 -11.45 8.30
CA ILE A 204 15.00 -12.17 8.59
C ILE A 204 14.81 -13.30 7.57
N PRO A 205 14.42 -14.52 7.99
CA PRO A 205 14.14 -15.62 7.07
C PRO A 205 13.10 -15.23 6.01
N ALA A 206 13.38 -15.58 4.74
CA ALA A 206 12.50 -15.23 3.62
C ALA A 206 11.07 -15.78 3.81
N ALA A 207 10.91 -16.97 4.38
CA ALA A 207 9.59 -17.55 4.69
C ALA A 207 8.78 -16.68 5.66
N ALA A 208 9.43 -16.13 6.70
CA ALA A 208 8.78 -15.23 7.65
C ALA A 208 8.40 -13.90 6.99
N LEU A 209 9.27 -13.34 6.14
CA LEU A 209 8.96 -12.14 5.37
C LEU A 209 7.74 -12.34 4.46
N LEU A 210 7.74 -13.43 3.70
CA LEU A 210 6.63 -13.78 2.80
C LEU A 210 5.34 -14.03 3.57
N ALA A 211 5.38 -14.69 4.73
CA ALA A 211 4.19 -15.02 5.51
C ALA A 211 3.58 -13.80 6.22
N TRP A 212 4.41 -13.01 6.90
CA TRP A 212 3.92 -12.01 7.86
C TRP A 212 3.85 -10.60 7.31
N PHE A 213 4.82 -10.19 6.47
CA PHE A 213 4.84 -8.81 5.99
C PHE A 213 3.63 -8.44 5.12
N PRO A 214 3.12 -9.32 4.22
CA PRO A 214 1.87 -9.02 3.51
C PRO A 214 0.68 -8.81 4.45
N LEU A 215 0.63 -9.49 5.60
CA LEU A 215 -0.41 -9.26 6.60
C LEU A 215 -0.25 -7.89 7.26
N CYS A 216 0.98 -7.43 7.52
CA CYS A 216 1.24 -6.05 7.95
C CYS A 216 0.73 -5.04 6.92
N LEU A 217 0.94 -5.29 5.62
CA LEU A 217 0.44 -4.44 4.53
C LEU A 217 -1.09 -4.46 4.43
N LEU A 218 -1.73 -5.59 4.70
CA LEU A 218 -3.19 -5.69 4.75
C LEU A 218 -3.75 -4.89 5.95
N GLY A 219 -3.14 -5.05 7.13
CA GLY A 219 -3.48 -4.26 8.31
C GLY A 219 -3.36 -2.76 8.05
N ALA A 220 -2.28 -2.32 7.40
CA ALA A 220 -2.06 -0.93 7.03
C ALA A 220 -3.10 -0.35 6.06
N LYS A 221 -3.81 -1.21 5.30
CA LYS A 221 -4.88 -0.79 4.38
C LYS A 221 -6.25 -0.64 5.07
N LEU A 222 -6.38 -1.06 6.33
CA LEU A 222 -7.60 -0.87 7.08
C LEU A 222 -7.82 0.63 7.35
N PRO A 223 -9.06 1.14 7.28
CA PRO A 223 -9.38 2.55 7.49
C PRO A 223 -9.39 2.93 8.99
N LEU A 224 -8.47 2.36 9.76
CA LEU A 224 -8.36 2.56 11.22
C LEU A 224 -7.24 3.55 11.57
N ALA A 225 -6.17 3.55 10.79
CA ALA A 225 -4.96 4.33 11.04
C ALA A 225 -4.65 5.23 9.82
N TRP A 226 -4.28 6.48 10.07
CA TRP A 226 -3.83 7.40 9.03
C TRP A 226 -2.58 6.84 8.34
N LEU A 227 -2.69 6.60 7.02
CA LEU A 227 -1.68 5.91 6.20
C LEU A 227 -1.32 4.50 6.71
N GLY A 228 -2.05 3.93 7.66
CA GLY A 228 -1.65 2.68 8.32
C GLY A 228 -0.48 2.85 9.30
N LEU A 229 -0.05 4.09 9.59
CA LEU A 229 1.01 4.39 10.57
C LEU A 229 0.57 3.98 11.97
N GLY A 230 1.50 3.44 12.74
CA GLY A 230 1.28 2.88 14.07
C GLY A 230 0.78 1.44 13.99
N LEU A 231 -0.25 1.17 13.19
CA LEU A 231 -0.79 -0.19 13.03
C LEU A 231 0.18 -1.10 12.30
N ARG A 232 0.78 -0.66 11.19
CA ARG A 232 1.79 -1.44 10.47
C ARG A 232 2.99 -1.72 11.37
N GLU A 233 3.51 -0.70 12.03
CA GLU A 233 4.69 -0.80 12.90
C GLU A 233 4.43 -1.76 14.05
N ALA A 234 3.25 -1.68 14.68
CA ALA A 234 2.85 -2.62 15.72
C ALA A 234 2.75 -4.05 15.19
N LEU A 235 2.15 -4.26 14.01
CA LEU A 235 2.07 -5.59 13.39
C LEU A 235 3.45 -6.15 13.04
N VAL A 236 4.37 -5.32 12.56
CA VAL A 236 5.76 -5.74 12.29
C VAL A 236 6.44 -6.17 13.59
N VAL A 237 6.37 -5.37 14.66
CA VAL A 237 6.98 -5.74 15.95
C VAL A 237 6.37 -7.01 16.53
N VAL A 238 5.04 -7.18 16.45
CA VAL A 238 4.33 -8.34 17.00
C VAL A 238 4.59 -9.60 16.19
N LEU A 239 4.42 -9.57 14.87
CA LEU A 239 4.52 -10.75 14.01
C LEU A 239 5.98 -11.22 13.82
N PHE A 240 6.96 -10.31 13.98
CA PHE A 240 8.38 -10.64 13.86
C PHE A 240 9.13 -10.68 15.21
N ARG A 241 8.43 -10.71 16.36
CA ARG A 241 9.03 -10.65 17.71
C ARG A 241 10.15 -11.66 17.97
N GLY A 242 10.15 -12.81 17.28
CA GLY A 242 11.19 -13.85 17.40
C GLY A 242 12.31 -13.76 16.36
N SER A 243 12.27 -12.79 15.43
CA SER A 243 13.20 -12.71 14.31
C SER A 243 14.29 -11.64 14.49
N ALA A 244 14.03 -10.57 15.24
CA ALA A 244 14.98 -9.50 15.50
C ALA A 244 14.56 -8.68 16.74
N PRO A 245 15.45 -7.87 17.34
CA PRO A 245 15.11 -6.94 18.41
C PRO A 245 14.01 -5.95 18.00
N ALA A 246 13.15 -5.58 18.95
CA ALA A 246 11.93 -4.81 18.70
C ALA A 246 12.23 -3.39 18.15
N GLU A 247 13.27 -2.75 18.67
CA GLU A 247 13.79 -1.45 18.22
C GLU A 247 14.24 -1.49 16.76
N ALA A 248 14.82 -2.60 16.32
CA ALA A 248 15.32 -2.75 14.97
C ALA A 248 14.17 -3.06 13.99
N LEU A 249 13.18 -3.85 14.42
CA LEU A 249 11.94 -4.08 13.67
C LEU A 249 11.12 -2.79 13.51
N LEU A 250 11.00 -1.99 14.58
CA LEU A 250 10.35 -0.69 14.54
C LEU A 250 11.10 0.26 13.59
N ALA A 251 12.42 0.34 13.69
CA ALA A 251 13.27 1.13 12.79
C ALA A 251 13.03 0.74 11.31
N ALA A 252 13.03 -0.55 10.99
CA ALA A 252 12.79 -1.05 9.63
C ALA A 252 11.39 -0.66 9.11
N SER A 253 10.36 -0.78 9.94
CA SER A 253 8.99 -0.38 9.57
C SER A 253 8.84 1.12 9.37
N LEU A 254 9.55 1.94 10.16
CA LEU A 254 9.58 3.39 9.99
C LEU A 254 10.29 3.80 8.69
N VAL A 255 11.42 3.18 8.37
CA VAL A 255 12.10 3.37 7.07
C VAL A 255 11.17 3.00 5.93
N PHE A 256 10.50 1.84 6.01
CA PHE A 256 9.53 1.43 5.00
C PHE A 256 8.38 2.44 4.85
N SER A 257 7.84 2.94 5.95
CA SER A 257 6.80 3.99 5.94
C SER A 257 7.25 5.26 5.22
N LEU A 258 8.47 5.70 5.51
CA LEU A 258 9.08 6.86 4.88
C LEU A 258 9.20 6.65 3.36
N LEU A 259 9.74 5.50 2.94
CA LEU A 259 9.99 5.17 1.53
C LEU A 259 8.71 4.96 0.72
N GLU A 260 7.69 4.31 1.29
CA GLU A 260 6.48 3.91 0.55
C GLU A 260 5.35 4.93 0.62
N GLN A 261 5.31 5.79 1.64
CA GLN A 261 4.16 6.66 1.88
C GLN A 261 4.54 8.12 1.90
N VAL A 262 5.51 8.47 2.75
CA VAL A 262 5.87 9.88 2.95
C VAL A 262 6.56 10.43 1.71
N LEU A 263 7.65 9.81 1.23
CA LEU A 263 8.39 10.31 0.07
C LEU A 263 7.56 10.34 -1.22
N PRO A 264 6.81 9.27 -1.60
CA PRO A 264 5.94 9.34 -2.78
C PRO A 264 4.82 10.37 -2.62
N GLY A 265 4.32 10.56 -1.39
CA GLY A 265 3.36 11.62 -1.07
C GLY A 265 3.92 13.02 -1.30
N LEU A 266 5.14 13.29 -0.81
CA LEU A 266 5.86 14.54 -1.01
C LEU A 266 6.13 14.81 -2.50
N LEU A 267 6.55 13.79 -3.25
CA LEU A 267 6.70 13.89 -4.71
C LEU A 267 5.36 14.22 -5.38
N GLY A 268 4.26 13.62 -4.90
CA GLY A 268 2.91 13.92 -5.37
C GLY A 268 2.51 15.37 -5.13
N LEU A 269 2.93 16.01 -4.03
CA LEU A 269 2.59 17.40 -3.72
C LEU A 269 3.04 18.38 -4.80
N VAL A 270 4.16 18.10 -5.49
CA VAL A 270 4.64 18.90 -6.63
C VAL A 270 3.61 18.94 -7.77
N PHE A 271 2.82 17.88 -7.92
CA PHE A 271 1.80 17.75 -8.96
C PHE A 271 0.38 18.10 -8.49
N ALA A 272 0.17 18.20 -7.17
CA ALA A 272 -1.15 18.38 -6.57
C ALA A 272 -1.89 19.64 -7.06
N PRO A 273 -1.27 20.84 -7.18
CA PRO A 273 -1.99 22.03 -7.61
C PRO A 273 -2.60 21.89 -9.01
N ARG A 274 -1.81 21.37 -9.96
CA ARG A 274 -2.26 21.15 -11.34
C ARG A 274 -3.31 20.04 -11.43
N PHE A 275 -3.15 19.00 -10.61
CA PHE A 275 -4.12 17.91 -10.51
C PHE A 275 -5.46 18.44 -10.00
N LEU A 276 -5.47 19.14 -8.85
CA LEU A 276 -6.67 19.70 -8.23
C LEU A 276 -7.37 20.73 -9.12
N ALA A 277 -6.62 21.62 -9.76
CA ALA A 277 -7.19 22.60 -10.69
C ALA A 277 -7.99 21.94 -11.81
N ARG A 278 -7.51 20.81 -12.34
CA ARG A 278 -8.20 20.04 -13.39
C ARG A 278 -9.32 19.13 -12.88
N THR A 279 -9.25 18.73 -11.61
CA THR A 279 -10.27 17.87 -10.98
C THR A 279 -11.46 18.67 -10.45
N LEU A 280 -11.22 19.88 -9.95
CA LEU A 280 -12.22 20.70 -9.25
C LEU A 280 -12.72 21.89 -10.06
N GLY A 281 -11.88 22.47 -10.92
CA GLY A 281 -12.29 23.44 -11.94
C GLY A 281 -13.21 22.80 -12.96
#